data_AF-A0A662Q0X5-F1
#
_entry.id   AF-A0A662Q0X5-F1
#
_cell.length_a   1.000
_cell.length_b   1.000
_cell.length_c   1.000
_cell.angle_alpha   90.00
_cell.angle_beta   90.00
_cell.angle_gamma   90.00
#
_symmetry.space_group_name_H-M   'P 1'
#
loop_
_entity.id
_entity.type
_entity.pdbx_description
1 polymer ?
#
loop_
_entity_poly.entity_id
_entity_poly.type
_entity_poly.pdbx_seq_one_letter_code
_entity_poly.pdbx_strand_id
1 'polypeptide(L)'
;SKLAADLEFACKAGTEAILSILGLIQGGQIEYGLAIGADTAQGRPGDALEYTAASGAAAFLLGRMSDDAVAVIEAWSGYVTDTPDFWRRSLDRYPMHAARFTGAPAYFKHILGAVNSLLESDGYSTSDVDYFVFHQPNVKFPLTVAKILKIDRGKLAPGLLADKIGNTYSACSLLGLVSVLDQAQPDQRILLASYGSGAGSDALIIRVLDGILEKRDLAPKLREFIEDKIYIDYSTYLRLRKEILKG
;
A
#
# COMPACT_ATOMS: atom_id res chain seq x y z
N SER A 1 -8.74 -24.77 -13.24
CA SER A 1 -7.58 -24.96 -12.34
C SER A 1 -7.64 -23.89 -11.26
N LYS A 2 -7.06 -24.13 -10.07
CA LYS A 2 -6.93 -23.12 -9.02
C LYS A 2 -5.44 -22.81 -8.85
N LEU A 3 -5.06 -21.54 -9.02
CA LEU A 3 -3.70 -21.05 -8.81
C LEU A 3 -3.68 -20.22 -7.52
N ALA A 4 -2.66 -20.39 -6.69
CA ALA A 4 -2.44 -19.59 -5.49
C ALA A 4 -0.94 -19.49 -5.24
N ALA A 5 -0.50 -18.33 -4.74
CA ALA A 5 0.87 -18.07 -4.33
C ALA A 5 0.88 -17.03 -3.22
N ASP A 6 1.78 -17.22 -2.25
CA ASP A 6 2.17 -16.17 -1.31
C ASP A 6 3.36 -15.42 -1.91
N LEU A 7 3.31 -14.09 -1.90
CA LEU A 7 4.34 -13.23 -2.49
C LEU A 7 5.13 -12.53 -1.40
N GLU A 8 6.45 -12.51 -1.55
CA GLU A 8 7.36 -11.83 -0.64
C GLU A 8 8.18 -10.77 -1.40
N PHE A 9 7.90 -9.49 -1.10
CA PHE A 9 8.76 -8.36 -1.44
C PHE A 9 8.47 -7.23 -0.45
N ALA A 10 8.82 -7.47 0.83
CA ALA A 10 8.56 -6.54 1.92
C ALA A 10 7.15 -5.91 1.79
N CYS A 11 7.02 -4.60 2.01
CA CYS A 11 5.73 -3.90 1.96
C CYS A 11 5.15 -3.70 0.54
N LYS A 12 5.83 -4.12 -0.54
CA LYS A 12 5.35 -4.07 -1.94
C LYS A 12 4.55 -5.30 -2.35
N ALA A 13 4.65 -6.41 -1.61
CA ALA A 13 4.06 -7.69 -2.01
C ALA A 13 2.57 -7.64 -2.40
N GLY A 14 1.77 -6.79 -1.74
CA GLY A 14 0.35 -6.62 -2.06
C GLY A 14 0.10 -6.04 -3.46
N THR A 15 0.92 -5.08 -3.92
CA THR A 15 0.82 -4.55 -5.29
C THR A 15 1.43 -5.49 -6.32
N GLU A 16 2.44 -6.28 -5.95
CA GLU A 16 2.98 -7.36 -6.80
C GLU A 16 1.88 -8.38 -7.14
N ALA A 17 1.01 -8.70 -6.18
CA ALA A 17 -0.14 -9.58 -6.40
C ALA A 17 -1.12 -9.00 -7.43
N ILE A 18 -1.42 -7.70 -7.33
CA ILE A 18 -2.28 -6.97 -8.28
C ILE A 18 -1.69 -7.06 -9.69
N LEU A 19 -0.40 -6.73 -9.87
CA LEU A 19 0.24 -6.72 -11.19
C LEU A 19 0.38 -8.14 -11.78
N SER A 20 0.69 -9.13 -10.95
CA SER A 20 0.75 -10.54 -11.37
C SER A 20 -0.61 -11.04 -11.88
N ILE A 21 -1.69 -10.73 -11.15
CA ILE A 21 -3.06 -11.09 -11.53
C ILE A 21 -3.50 -10.33 -12.79
N LEU A 22 -3.16 -9.04 -12.88
CA LEU A 22 -3.44 -8.23 -14.07
C LEU A 22 -2.84 -8.86 -15.33
N GLY A 23 -1.58 -9.31 -15.26
CA GLY A 23 -0.92 -10.01 -16.37
C GLY A 23 -1.61 -11.32 -16.76
N LEU A 24 -2.09 -12.10 -15.79
CA LEU A 24 -2.83 -13.35 -16.05
C LEU A 24 -4.21 -13.09 -16.71
N ILE A 25 -4.91 -12.04 -16.30
CA ILE A 25 -6.20 -11.64 -16.88
C ILE A 25 -6.00 -11.14 -18.31
N GLN A 26 -5.02 -10.26 -18.53
CA GLN A 26 -4.70 -9.72 -19.86
C GLN A 26 -4.20 -10.81 -20.81
N GLY A 27 -3.44 -11.78 -20.31
CA GLY A 27 -3.03 -12.98 -21.06
C GLY A 27 -4.15 -14.01 -21.30
N GLY A 28 -5.36 -13.73 -20.82
CA GLY A 28 -6.54 -14.57 -21.01
C GLY A 28 -6.50 -15.91 -20.27
N GLN A 29 -5.62 -16.06 -19.28
CA GLN A 29 -5.45 -17.31 -18.52
C GLN A 29 -6.49 -17.47 -17.41
N ILE A 30 -6.96 -16.36 -16.86
CA ILE A 30 -8.00 -16.32 -15.82
C ILE A 30 -9.02 -15.22 -16.13
N GLU A 31 -10.25 -15.40 -15.65
CA GLU A 31 -11.31 -14.39 -15.75
C GLU A 31 -11.27 -13.42 -14.56
N TYR A 32 -11.03 -13.96 -13.36
CA TYR A 32 -10.91 -13.22 -12.11
C TYR A 32 -9.71 -13.69 -11.29
N GLY A 33 -9.14 -12.78 -10.50
CA GLY A 33 -8.13 -13.09 -9.50
C GLY A 33 -8.28 -12.21 -8.27
N LEU A 34 -7.92 -12.75 -7.09
CA LEU A 34 -7.99 -12.04 -5.82
C LEU A 34 -6.58 -11.69 -5.34
N ALA A 35 -6.26 -10.40 -5.30
CA ALA A 35 -5.02 -9.89 -4.73
C ALA A 35 -5.24 -9.50 -3.27
N ILE A 36 -4.40 -9.97 -2.35
CA ILE A 36 -4.50 -9.65 -0.92
C ILE A 36 -3.14 -9.14 -0.45
N GLY A 37 -3.12 -7.93 0.11
CA GLY A 37 -2.00 -7.48 0.94
C GLY A 37 -2.43 -7.55 2.39
N ALA A 38 -1.69 -8.29 3.22
CA ALA A 38 -2.02 -8.48 4.62
C ALA A 38 -0.74 -8.66 5.44
N ASP A 39 -0.71 -8.04 6.61
CA ASP A 39 0.43 -8.18 7.52
C ASP A 39 0.03 -7.94 8.97
N THR A 40 0.81 -8.54 9.86
CA THR A 40 0.87 -8.17 11.29
C THR A 40 2.28 -7.68 11.60
N ALA A 41 2.62 -6.48 11.12
CA ALA A 41 3.97 -5.92 11.18
C ALA A 41 4.56 -5.97 12.59
N GLN A 42 5.87 -6.12 12.70
CA GLN A 42 6.58 -6.30 13.97
C GLN A 42 7.61 -5.19 14.19
N GLY A 43 7.50 -4.48 15.32
CA GLY A 43 8.53 -3.58 15.82
C GLY A 43 9.20 -4.20 17.04
N ARG A 44 10.54 -4.11 17.14
CA ARG A 44 11.27 -4.57 18.32
C ARG A 44 10.94 -3.65 19.51
N PRO A 45 10.70 -4.17 20.73
CA PRO A 45 10.51 -3.32 21.90
C PRO A 45 11.65 -2.31 22.08
N GLY A 46 11.28 -1.04 22.24
CA GLY A 46 12.22 0.09 22.36
C GLY A 46 12.80 0.61 21.03
N ASP A 47 12.44 0.01 19.90
CA ASP A 47 12.78 0.51 18.56
C ASP A 47 11.74 1.52 18.05
N ALA A 48 12.14 2.44 17.17
CA ALA A 48 11.23 3.43 16.60
C ALA A 48 10.07 2.79 15.80
N LEU A 49 10.30 1.61 15.21
CA LEU A 49 9.27 0.86 14.50
C LEU A 49 8.13 0.39 15.40
N GLU A 50 8.34 0.28 16.71
CA GLU A 50 7.29 -0.15 17.65
C GLU A 50 6.08 0.80 17.64
N TYR A 51 6.33 2.10 17.41
CA TYR A 51 5.28 3.11 17.35
C TYR A 51 4.47 3.07 16.05
N THR A 52 5.00 2.46 14.99
CA THR A 52 4.35 2.46 13.68
C THR A 52 3.94 1.08 13.22
N ALA A 53 4.49 -0.02 13.76
CA ALA A 53 4.12 -1.37 13.38
C ALA A 53 2.64 -1.64 13.69
N ALA A 54 1.88 -1.99 12.65
CA ALA A 54 0.45 -2.22 12.75
C ALA A 54 0.02 -3.51 12.03
N SER A 55 -1.25 -3.88 12.19
CA SER A 55 -1.84 -5.04 11.54
C SER A 55 -3.01 -4.61 10.66
N GLY A 56 -3.14 -5.19 9.48
CA GLY A 56 -4.22 -4.87 8.56
C GLY A 56 -4.17 -5.71 7.29
N ALA A 57 -5.28 -5.71 6.56
CA ALA A 57 -5.41 -6.40 5.29
C ALA A 57 -6.33 -5.64 4.34
N ALA A 58 -6.04 -5.71 3.05
CA ALA A 58 -6.91 -5.23 1.98
C ALA A 58 -6.91 -6.24 0.84
N ALA A 59 -8.07 -6.46 0.24
CA ALA A 59 -8.25 -7.41 -0.85
C ALA A 59 -8.93 -6.73 -2.04
N PHE A 60 -8.45 -7.05 -3.25
CA PHE A 60 -8.98 -6.55 -4.50
C PHE A 60 -9.32 -7.72 -5.42
N LEU A 61 -10.57 -7.77 -5.86
CA LEU A 61 -11.01 -8.69 -6.91
C LEU A 61 -10.77 -8.00 -8.26
N LEU A 62 -9.85 -8.55 -9.05
CA LEU A 62 -9.57 -8.10 -10.40
C LEU A 62 -10.34 -8.99 -11.39
N GLY A 63 -10.84 -8.38 -12.45
CA GLY A 63 -11.49 -9.07 -13.57
C GLY A 63 -11.22 -8.34 -14.88
N ARG A 64 -11.77 -8.87 -15.97
CA ARG A 64 -11.85 -8.13 -17.23
C ARG A 64 -12.75 -6.90 -17.07
N MET A 65 -12.57 -5.91 -17.94
CA MET A 65 -13.44 -4.74 -17.98
C MET A 65 -14.89 -5.17 -18.19
N SER A 66 -15.77 -4.65 -17.34
CA SER A 66 -17.22 -4.88 -17.34
C SER A 66 -17.94 -3.60 -16.93
N ASP A 67 -19.23 -3.51 -17.23
CA ASP A 67 -20.04 -2.32 -16.94
C ASP A 67 -20.18 -2.05 -15.43
N ASP A 68 -20.04 -3.09 -14.60
CA ASP A 68 -20.11 -3.00 -13.14
C ASP A 68 -18.72 -2.81 -12.48
N ALA A 69 -17.65 -2.62 -13.25
CA ALA A 69 -16.32 -2.39 -12.70
C ALA A 69 -16.27 -1.09 -11.86
N VAL A 70 -15.62 -1.14 -10.70
CA VAL A 70 -15.50 0.01 -9.79
C VAL A 70 -14.39 0.98 -10.19
N ALA A 71 -13.36 0.45 -10.84
CA ALA A 71 -12.18 1.18 -11.27
C ALA A 71 -11.44 0.37 -12.33
N VAL A 72 -10.57 1.04 -13.09
CA VAL A 72 -9.66 0.42 -14.06
C VAL A 72 -8.23 0.89 -13.82
N ILE A 73 -7.27 -0.03 -13.95
CA ILE A 73 -5.83 0.30 -13.97
C ILE A 73 -5.51 0.76 -15.39
N GLU A 74 -5.22 2.04 -15.58
CA GLU A 74 -4.92 2.64 -16.89
C GLU A 74 -3.45 2.44 -17.28
N ALA A 75 -2.54 2.53 -16.31
CA ALA A 75 -1.11 2.40 -16.51
C ALA A 75 -0.43 1.92 -15.22
N TRP A 76 0.75 1.30 -15.36
CA TRP A 76 1.59 0.93 -14.23
C TRP A 76 3.08 0.92 -14.60
N SER A 77 3.94 1.13 -13.61
CA SER A 77 5.39 1.03 -13.75
C SER A 77 6.01 0.43 -12.49
N GLY A 78 7.23 -0.09 -12.62
CA GLY A 78 8.02 -0.59 -11.51
C GLY A 78 9.41 0.03 -11.49
N TYR A 79 9.96 0.25 -10.29
CA TYR A 79 11.36 0.65 -10.10
C TYR A 79 12.00 -0.20 -9.01
N VAL A 80 13.01 -0.99 -9.37
CA VAL A 80 13.61 -2.01 -8.48
C VAL A 80 15.13 -1.96 -8.55
N THR A 81 15.80 -1.92 -7.39
CA THR A 81 17.25 -2.09 -7.28
C THR A 81 17.62 -2.90 -6.04
N ASP A 82 18.78 -3.55 -6.01
CA ASP A 82 19.30 -4.15 -4.78
C ASP A 82 19.74 -3.06 -3.79
N THR A 83 19.00 -2.90 -2.69
CA THR A 83 19.18 -1.85 -1.69
C THR A 83 18.97 -2.43 -0.28
N PRO A 84 20.03 -2.59 0.53
CA PRO A 84 19.94 -3.25 1.83
C PRO A 84 19.46 -2.29 2.94
N ASP A 85 18.25 -1.76 2.82
CA ASP A 85 17.74 -0.73 3.75
C ASP A 85 16.99 -1.32 4.96
N PHE A 86 16.25 -2.40 4.77
CA PHE A 86 15.51 -3.11 5.82
C PHE A 86 15.34 -4.58 5.42
N TRP A 87 15.56 -5.48 6.37
CA TRP A 87 15.48 -6.93 6.14
C TRP A 87 15.17 -7.67 7.44
N ARG A 88 14.69 -8.91 7.32
CA ARG A 88 14.58 -9.85 8.45
C ARG A 88 15.20 -11.17 8.02
N ARG A 89 16.22 -11.64 8.74
CA ARG A 89 16.78 -12.96 8.45
C ARG A 89 15.79 -14.04 8.86
N SER A 90 15.89 -15.20 8.24
CA SER A 90 15.10 -16.36 8.62
C SER A 90 15.24 -16.64 10.12
N LEU A 91 14.13 -16.94 10.77
CA LEU A 91 14.01 -17.21 12.22
C LEU A 91 14.21 -16.01 13.15
N ASP A 92 14.71 -14.87 12.67
CA ASP A 92 14.76 -13.66 13.49
C ASP A 92 13.33 -13.14 13.72
N ARG A 93 13.00 -12.85 14.98
CA ARG A 93 11.67 -12.36 15.36
C ARG A 93 11.39 -10.94 14.86
N TYR A 94 12.41 -10.11 14.79
CA TYR A 94 12.30 -8.69 14.47
C TYR A 94 13.20 -8.34 13.28
N PRO A 95 12.77 -7.39 12.43
CA PRO A 95 13.59 -6.90 11.34
C PRO A 95 14.78 -6.06 11.85
N MET A 96 15.72 -5.84 10.95
CA MET A 96 16.82 -4.89 11.06
C MET A 96 16.64 -3.80 10.01
N HIS A 97 17.17 -2.61 10.29
CA HIS A 97 17.13 -1.48 9.35
C HIS A 97 18.41 -0.66 9.38
N ALA A 98 18.72 -0.02 8.26
CA ALA A 98 19.84 0.92 8.11
C ALA A 98 19.47 2.37 8.51
N ALA A 99 18.44 2.54 9.36
CA ALA A 99 18.00 3.80 9.95
C ALA A 99 17.80 4.90 8.90
N ARG A 100 18.61 5.96 8.88
CA ARG A 100 18.47 7.08 7.92
C ARG A 100 18.57 6.64 6.46
N PHE A 101 19.24 5.53 6.18
CA PHE A 101 19.35 4.96 4.83
C PHE A 101 18.00 4.48 4.27
N THR A 102 17.02 4.18 5.12
CA THR A 102 15.65 3.82 4.67
C THR A 102 14.91 4.99 3.98
N GLY A 103 15.37 6.23 4.17
CA GLY A 103 14.76 7.43 3.59
C GLY A 103 15.21 7.69 2.15
N ALA A 104 16.20 8.57 1.99
CA ALA A 104 16.63 9.09 0.67
C ALA A 104 17.13 8.03 -0.33
N PRO A 105 18.09 7.17 0.03
CA PRO A 105 18.64 6.22 -0.94
C PRO A 105 17.72 5.02 -1.20
N ALA A 106 16.70 4.81 -0.36
CA ALA A 106 15.76 3.71 -0.46
C ALA A 106 14.34 4.24 -0.78
N TYR A 107 13.47 4.47 0.21
CA TYR A 107 12.08 4.86 0.00
C TYR A 107 11.87 5.99 -1.04
N PHE A 108 12.56 7.13 -0.89
CA PHE A 108 12.34 8.29 -1.78
C PHE A 108 12.85 8.00 -3.19
N LYS A 109 14.02 7.38 -3.35
CA LYS A 109 14.56 6.99 -4.66
C LYS A 109 13.58 6.11 -5.44
N HIS A 110 13.01 5.09 -4.79
CA HIS A 110 12.19 4.10 -5.47
C HIS A 110 10.78 4.61 -5.77
N ILE A 111 10.14 5.29 -4.81
CA ILE A 111 8.83 5.93 -5.05
C ILE A 111 8.94 6.96 -6.18
N LEU A 112 9.90 7.89 -6.11
CA LEU A 112 10.06 8.92 -7.14
C LEU A 112 10.44 8.30 -8.50
N GLY A 113 11.28 7.25 -8.49
CA GLY A 113 11.66 6.52 -9.71
C GLY A 113 10.46 5.89 -10.41
N ALA A 114 9.61 5.16 -9.67
CA ALA A 114 8.42 4.53 -10.25
C ALA A 114 7.39 5.58 -10.71
N VAL A 115 7.11 6.59 -9.87
CA VAL A 115 6.15 7.65 -10.20
C VAL A 115 6.59 8.44 -11.43
N ASN A 116 7.84 8.92 -11.49
CA ASN A 116 8.30 9.67 -12.64
C ASN A 116 8.31 8.80 -13.91
N SER A 117 8.75 7.54 -13.80
CA SER A 117 8.71 6.62 -14.93
C SER A 117 7.29 6.46 -15.48
N LEU A 118 6.29 6.30 -14.61
CA LEU A 118 4.88 6.14 -14.99
C LEU A 118 4.32 7.40 -15.66
N LEU A 119 4.58 8.56 -15.07
CA LEU A 119 4.09 9.82 -15.60
C LEU A 119 4.71 10.11 -16.98
N GLU A 120 6.01 9.85 -17.14
CA GLU A 120 6.73 10.07 -18.40
C GLU A 120 6.35 9.05 -19.49
N SER A 121 6.22 7.76 -19.16
CA SER A 121 5.93 6.71 -20.15
C SER A 121 4.53 6.79 -20.74
N ASP A 122 3.55 7.17 -19.92
CA ASP A 122 2.13 7.15 -20.29
C ASP A 122 1.55 8.55 -20.50
N GLY A 123 2.40 9.59 -20.45
CA GLY A 123 2.03 10.97 -20.78
C GLY A 123 1.13 11.64 -19.73
N TYR A 124 1.17 11.17 -18.49
CA TYR A 124 0.45 11.79 -17.37
C TYR A 124 1.26 12.91 -16.71
N SER A 125 0.56 13.81 -16.06
CA SER A 125 1.12 14.82 -15.16
C SER A 125 0.49 14.70 -13.77
N THR A 126 1.12 15.30 -12.77
CA THR A 126 0.54 15.35 -11.41
C THR A 126 -0.77 16.15 -11.33
N SER A 127 -1.06 16.99 -12.34
CA SER A 127 -2.34 17.69 -12.47
C SER A 127 -3.49 16.78 -12.89
N ASP A 128 -3.22 15.68 -13.60
CA ASP A 128 -4.24 14.75 -14.10
C ASP A 128 -4.76 13.79 -13.03
N VAL A 129 -4.17 13.82 -11.84
CA VAL A 129 -4.44 12.89 -10.74
C VAL A 129 -5.17 13.63 -9.61
N ASP A 130 -6.32 13.10 -9.19
CA ASP A 130 -7.14 13.66 -8.11
C ASP A 130 -6.62 13.25 -6.73
N TYR A 131 -6.16 12.00 -6.58
CA TYR A 131 -5.70 11.45 -5.31
C TYR A 131 -4.35 10.75 -5.42
N PHE A 132 -3.52 10.89 -4.39
CA PHE A 132 -2.21 10.23 -4.32
C PHE A 132 -2.12 9.36 -3.08
N VAL A 133 -1.75 8.10 -3.27
CA VAL A 133 -1.55 7.12 -2.21
C VAL A 133 -0.13 6.58 -2.29
N PHE A 134 0.74 7.07 -1.41
CA PHE A 134 2.10 6.54 -1.28
C PHE A 134 2.18 5.55 -0.10
N HIS A 135 3.07 4.57 -0.19
CA HIS A 135 3.39 3.74 0.98
C HIS A 135 3.78 4.64 2.17
N GLN A 136 3.27 4.33 3.36
CA GLN A 136 3.27 5.27 4.46
C GLN A 136 3.84 4.64 5.74
N PRO A 137 5.17 4.44 5.83
CA PRO A 137 5.80 3.88 7.02
C PRO A 137 5.64 4.80 8.25
N ASN A 138 5.37 6.07 7.99
CA ASN A 138 4.93 7.11 8.91
C ASN A 138 4.28 8.23 8.07
N VAL A 139 3.68 9.23 8.73
CA VAL A 139 3.04 10.38 8.05
C VAL A 139 4.03 11.25 7.27
N LYS A 140 5.28 11.37 7.74
CA LYS A 140 6.25 12.33 7.20
C LYS A 140 6.74 11.95 5.81
N PHE A 141 6.92 10.66 5.54
CA PHE A 141 7.46 10.13 4.28
C PHE A 141 6.55 10.44 3.07
N PRO A 142 5.26 10.06 3.05
CA PRO A 142 4.37 10.39 1.93
C PRO A 142 4.21 11.90 1.74
N LEU A 143 4.16 12.68 2.83
CA LEU A 143 4.12 14.15 2.74
C LEU A 143 5.43 14.75 2.17
N THR A 144 6.56 14.10 2.38
CA THR A 144 7.85 14.52 1.78
C THR A 144 7.86 14.24 0.28
N VAL A 145 7.34 13.08 -0.17
CA VAL A 145 7.16 12.77 -1.60
C VAL A 145 6.26 13.81 -2.25
N ALA A 146 5.09 14.10 -1.65
CA ALA A 146 4.18 15.12 -2.16
C ALA A 146 4.87 16.48 -2.31
N LYS A 147 5.67 16.89 -1.31
CA LYS A 147 6.43 18.14 -1.38
C LYS A 147 7.43 18.14 -2.55
N ILE A 148 8.16 17.04 -2.77
CA ILE A 148 9.14 16.92 -3.86
C ILE A 148 8.44 17.01 -5.22
N LEU A 149 7.31 16.32 -5.38
CA LEU A 149 6.50 16.30 -6.60
C LEU A 149 5.55 17.51 -6.74
N LYS A 150 5.60 18.47 -5.81
CA LYS A 150 4.75 19.67 -5.76
C LYS A 150 3.24 19.34 -5.77
N ILE A 151 2.87 18.23 -5.14
CA ILE A 151 1.48 17.78 -4.98
C ILE A 151 0.86 18.47 -3.77
N ASP A 152 -0.37 18.95 -3.93
CA ASP A 152 -1.15 19.49 -2.82
C ASP A 152 -1.45 18.42 -1.75
N ARG A 153 -1.32 18.80 -0.48
CA ARG A 153 -1.52 17.86 0.64
C ARG A 153 -2.96 17.34 0.72
N GLY A 154 -3.94 18.12 0.27
CA GLY A 154 -5.34 17.73 0.23
C GLY A 154 -5.58 16.53 -0.68
N LYS A 155 -4.78 16.35 -1.74
CA LYS A 155 -4.86 15.17 -2.62
C LYS A 155 -4.34 13.88 -1.96
N LEU A 156 -3.57 13.96 -0.88
CA LEU A 156 -3.08 12.80 -0.13
C LEU A 156 -3.95 12.48 1.08
N ALA A 157 -4.58 13.48 1.70
CA ALA A 157 -5.29 13.34 2.96
C ALA A 157 -6.32 12.20 2.98
N PRO A 158 -7.10 11.94 1.91
CA PRO A 158 -7.99 10.79 1.79
C PRO A 158 -7.34 9.41 2.01
N GLY A 159 -6.09 9.21 1.54
CA GLY A 159 -5.37 7.94 1.62
C GLY A 159 -4.33 7.87 2.74
N LEU A 160 -4.15 8.94 3.51
CA LEU A 160 -3.16 9.04 4.59
C LEU A 160 -3.76 8.48 5.89
N LEU A 161 -3.25 7.31 6.29
CA LEU A 161 -3.74 6.47 7.39
C LEU A 161 -2.66 6.13 8.43
N ALA A 162 -1.39 6.51 8.20
CA ALA A 162 -0.27 6.13 9.07
C ALA A 162 -0.39 6.65 10.52
N ASP A 163 -1.14 7.72 10.76
CA ASP A 163 -1.48 8.24 12.10
C ASP A 163 -2.75 7.63 12.71
N LYS A 164 -3.53 6.88 11.93
CA LYS A 164 -4.79 6.26 12.36
C LYS A 164 -4.64 4.77 12.62
N ILE A 165 -3.91 4.07 11.76
CA ILE A 165 -3.70 2.62 11.79
C ILE A 165 -2.24 2.29 12.12
N GLY A 166 -1.31 3.03 11.53
CA GLY A 166 0.11 2.70 11.48
C GLY A 166 0.50 2.02 10.16
N ASN A 167 1.70 1.47 10.11
CA ASN A 167 2.28 0.78 8.97
C ASN A 167 1.94 -0.71 8.98
N THR A 168 0.94 -1.08 8.17
CA THR A 168 0.47 -2.46 7.96
C THR A 168 1.21 -3.17 6.81
N TYR A 169 2.48 -2.81 6.58
CA TYR A 169 3.38 -3.40 5.58
C TYR A 169 2.72 -3.63 4.21
N SER A 170 2.54 -4.86 3.75
CA SER A 170 2.01 -5.16 2.40
C SER A 170 0.57 -4.70 2.19
N ALA A 171 -0.18 -4.41 3.25
CA ALA A 171 -1.51 -3.81 3.18
C ALA A 171 -1.49 -2.27 3.16
N CYS A 172 -0.36 -1.63 3.43
CA CYS A 172 -0.28 -0.21 3.79
C CYS A 172 -0.74 0.75 2.68
N SER A 173 -0.22 0.62 1.46
CA SER A 173 -0.69 1.42 0.32
C SER A 173 -2.07 0.98 -0.14
N LEU A 174 -2.40 -0.31 0.02
CA LEU A 174 -3.68 -0.88 -0.38
C LEU A 174 -4.85 -0.37 0.49
N LEU A 175 -4.66 -0.27 1.81
CA LEU A 175 -5.64 0.37 2.70
C LEU A 175 -5.81 1.86 2.38
N GLY A 176 -4.72 2.54 2.01
CA GLY A 176 -4.80 3.90 1.50
C GLY A 176 -5.68 4.01 0.25
N LEU A 177 -5.58 3.06 -0.69
CA LEU A 177 -6.44 2.98 -1.87
C LEU A 177 -7.90 2.73 -1.50
N VAL A 178 -8.18 1.79 -0.57
CA VAL A 178 -9.54 1.55 -0.07
C VAL A 178 -10.15 2.83 0.51
N SER A 179 -9.39 3.56 1.35
CA SER A 179 -9.83 4.83 1.94
C SER A 179 -10.15 5.92 0.91
N VAL A 180 -9.46 5.91 -0.24
CA VAL A 180 -9.77 6.81 -1.36
C VAL A 180 -11.02 6.33 -2.10
N LEU A 181 -11.13 5.04 -2.41
CA LEU A 181 -12.30 4.47 -3.10
C LEU A 181 -13.60 4.62 -2.31
N ASP A 182 -13.52 4.68 -0.98
CA ASP A 182 -14.63 4.97 -0.07
C ASP A 182 -15.25 6.37 -0.26
N GLN A 183 -14.62 7.27 -1.02
CA GLN A 183 -15.12 8.64 -1.26
C GLN A 183 -14.94 9.17 -2.69
N ALA A 184 -14.07 8.56 -3.49
CA ALA A 184 -13.74 9.00 -4.84
C ALA A 184 -14.91 8.79 -5.81
N GLN A 185 -15.19 9.80 -6.62
CA GLN A 185 -16.25 9.83 -7.63
C GLN A 185 -15.78 9.23 -8.97
N PRO A 186 -16.71 8.81 -9.84
CA PRO A 186 -16.39 8.40 -11.20
C PRO A 186 -15.51 9.43 -11.94
N ASP A 187 -14.68 8.91 -12.85
CA ASP A 187 -13.68 9.62 -13.64
C ASP A 187 -12.50 10.23 -12.89
N GLN A 188 -12.53 10.25 -11.55
CA GLN A 188 -11.36 10.67 -10.78
C GLN A 188 -10.23 9.65 -10.90
N ARG A 189 -9.00 10.17 -10.94
CA ARG A 189 -7.77 9.37 -11.03
C ARG A 189 -7.04 9.31 -9.71
N ILE A 190 -6.55 8.12 -9.40
CA ILE A 190 -5.77 7.81 -8.22
C ILE A 190 -4.40 7.34 -8.68
N LEU A 191 -3.34 8.01 -8.24
CA LEU A 191 -1.98 7.47 -8.35
C LEU A 191 -1.66 6.74 -7.04
N LEU A 192 -1.46 5.44 -7.14
CA LEU A 192 -0.89 4.64 -6.05
C LEU A 192 0.60 4.41 -6.33
N ALA A 193 1.48 4.62 -5.35
CA ALA A 193 2.83 4.09 -5.38
C ALA A 193 3.17 3.33 -4.09
N SER A 194 3.39 2.02 -4.20
CA SER A 194 3.84 1.19 -3.08
C SER A 194 5.35 1.31 -2.89
N TYR A 195 5.87 0.78 -1.79
CA TYR A 195 7.30 0.64 -1.58
C TYR A 195 7.53 -0.63 -0.77
N GLY A 196 8.57 -1.38 -1.12
CA GLY A 196 9.07 -2.50 -0.34
C GLY A 196 10.58 -2.38 -0.23
N SER A 197 11.11 -2.53 0.97
CA SER A 197 12.56 -2.56 1.22
C SER A 197 13.23 -3.75 0.54
N GLY A 198 14.52 -3.59 0.21
CA GLY A 198 15.30 -4.57 -0.56
C GLY A 198 15.84 -4.14 -1.94
N ALA A 199 15.30 -3.21 -2.73
CA ALA A 199 14.10 -2.39 -2.60
C ALA A 199 13.40 -2.19 -3.96
N GLY A 200 12.10 -1.92 -3.91
CA GLY A 200 11.26 -1.72 -5.09
C GLY A 200 10.03 -0.86 -4.84
N SER A 201 9.45 -0.32 -5.90
CA SER A 201 8.16 0.41 -5.89
C SER A 201 7.35 0.03 -7.13
N ASP A 202 6.05 -0.17 -6.95
CA ASP A 202 5.07 -0.20 -8.04
C ASP A 202 4.29 1.10 -8.03
N ALA A 203 4.14 1.73 -9.19
CA ALA A 203 3.25 2.86 -9.38
C ALA A 203 2.10 2.47 -10.32
N LEU A 204 0.88 2.90 -10.04
CA LEU A 204 -0.33 2.63 -10.82
C LEU A 204 -1.16 3.91 -10.99
N ILE A 205 -1.68 4.13 -12.19
CA ILE A 205 -2.80 5.05 -12.44
C ILE A 205 -4.09 4.23 -12.44
N ILE A 206 -5.02 4.60 -11.56
CA ILE A 206 -6.31 3.93 -11.40
C ILE A 206 -7.39 4.99 -11.64
N ARG A 207 -8.28 4.77 -12.62
CA ARG A 207 -9.45 5.62 -12.84
C ARG A 207 -10.69 4.98 -12.25
N VAL A 208 -11.42 5.74 -11.46
CA VAL A 208 -12.69 5.32 -10.86
C VAL A 208 -13.78 5.30 -11.93
N LEU A 209 -14.66 4.31 -11.88
CA LEU A 209 -15.74 4.09 -12.85
C LEU A 209 -17.11 4.13 -12.16
N ASP A 210 -18.18 4.21 -12.94
CA ASP A 210 -19.56 4.34 -12.45
C ASP A 210 -20.01 3.21 -11.52
N GLY A 211 -19.47 2.00 -11.70
CA GLY A 211 -19.77 0.85 -10.85
C GLY A 211 -19.45 1.08 -9.37
N ILE A 212 -18.62 2.08 -9.02
CA ILE A 212 -18.38 2.47 -7.62
C ILE A 212 -19.67 2.94 -6.94
N LEU A 213 -20.57 3.62 -7.66
CA LEU A 213 -21.77 4.23 -7.06
C LEU A 213 -22.71 3.18 -6.46
N GLU A 214 -22.78 2.00 -7.07
CA GLU A 214 -23.60 0.89 -6.59
C GLU A 214 -22.85 0.03 -5.58
N LYS A 215 -21.56 -0.22 -5.80
CA LYS A 215 -20.79 -1.22 -5.04
C LYS A 215 -20.21 -0.71 -3.73
N ARG A 216 -19.96 0.61 -3.63
CA ARG A 216 -19.21 1.17 -2.50
C ARG A 216 -19.92 0.96 -1.15
N ASP A 217 -21.26 0.99 -1.13
CA ASP A 217 -22.06 0.87 0.10
C ASP A 217 -22.54 -0.57 0.38
N LEU A 218 -22.08 -1.57 -0.39
CA LEU A 218 -22.39 -2.99 -0.17
C LEU A 218 -21.57 -3.61 0.97
N ALA A 219 -20.57 -2.91 1.48
CA ALA A 219 -19.74 -3.31 2.61
C ALA A 219 -19.46 -2.11 3.53
N PRO A 220 -19.14 -2.34 4.81
CA PRO A 220 -18.75 -1.26 5.72
C PRO A 220 -17.53 -0.51 5.20
N LYS A 221 -17.46 0.79 5.45
CA LYS A 221 -16.32 1.63 5.06
C LYS A 221 -15.11 1.30 5.90
N LEU A 222 -13.90 1.51 5.36
CA LEU A 222 -12.67 1.35 6.13
C LEU A 222 -12.68 2.21 7.41
N ARG A 223 -13.27 3.40 7.36
CA ARG A 223 -13.42 4.28 8.52
C ARG A 223 -14.14 3.60 9.68
N GLU A 224 -15.18 2.80 9.41
CA GLU A 224 -15.93 2.10 10.45
C GLU A 224 -15.05 1.07 11.16
N PHE A 225 -14.21 0.33 10.43
CA PHE A 225 -13.23 -0.59 11.03
C PHE A 225 -12.16 0.14 11.85
N ILE A 226 -11.76 1.36 11.46
CA ILE A 226 -10.76 2.16 12.21
C ILE A 226 -11.36 2.76 13.49
N GLU A 227 -12.65 3.09 13.47
CA GLU A 227 -13.38 3.69 14.59
C GLU A 227 -13.87 2.63 15.59
N ASP A 228 -14.17 1.42 15.13
CA ASP A 228 -14.46 0.27 15.98
C ASP A 228 -13.16 -0.28 16.62
N LYS A 229 -12.69 0.40 17.65
CA LYS A 229 -11.45 0.06 18.34
C LYS A 229 -11.55 0.19 19.85
N ILE A 230 -10.68 -0.55 20.51
CA ILE A 230 -10.44 -0.46 21.95
C ILE A 230 -8.97 -0.10 22.15
N TYR A 231 -8.73 0.99 22.87
CA TYR A 231 -7.38 1.34 23.31
C TYR A 231 -6.94 0.39 24.42
N ILE A 232 -5.70 -0.08 24.32
CA ILE A 232 -5.07 -0.93 25.32
C ILE A 232 -3.78 -0.28 25.83
N ASP A 233 -3.41 -0.59 27.06
CA ASP A 233 -2.12 -0.19 27.59
C ASP A 233 -0.97 -1.03 27.00
N TYR A 234 0.26 -0.56 27.19
CA TYR A 234 1.45 -1.18 26.63
C TYR A 234 1.71 -2.60 27.17
N SER A 235 1.39 -2.89 28.44
CA SER A 235 1.58 -4.23 29.00
C SER A 235 0.61 -5.24 28.38
N THR A 236 -0.62 -4.82 28.13
CA THR A 236 -1.62 -5.60 27.40
C THR A 236 -1.18 -5.83 25.95
N TYR A 237 -0.65 -4.80 25.27
CA TYR A 237 -0.07 -4.92 23.93
C TYR A 237 1.05 -5.97 23.87
N LEU A 238 2.08 -5.83 24.72
CA LEU A 238 3.22 -6.77 24.77
C LEU A 238 2.76 -8.22 25.02
N ARG A 239 1.76 -8.41 25.89
CA ARG A 239 1.17 -9.73 26.14
C ARG A 239 0.49 -10.31 24.90
N LEU A 240 -0.35 -9.53 24.22
CA LEU A 240 -1.06 -9.96 23.01
C LEU A 240 -0.09 -10.25 21.85
N ARG A 241 0.99 -9.47 21.75
CA ARG A 241 2.08 -9.66 20.79
C ARG A 241 3.06 -10.78 21.17
N LYS A 242 2.85 -11.43 22.32
CA LYS A 242 3.71 -12.49 22.90
C LYS A 242 5.16 -12.04 23.14
N GLU A 243 5.38 -10.77 23.42
CA GLU A 243 6.70 -10.15 23.60
C GLU A 243 7.23 -10.29 25.02
N ILE A 244 6.34 -10.64 25.95
CA ILE A 244 6.71 -11.09 27.30
C ILE A 244 7.13 -12.55 27.21
N LEU A 245 8.44 -12.80 27.19
CA LEU A 245 8.98 -14.15 27.34
C LEU A 245 8.76 -14.60 28.79
N LYS A 246 7.96 -15.66 28.99
CA LYS A 246 7.99 -16.37 30.27
C LYS A 246 9.35 -17.07 30.31
N GLY A 247 10.18 -16.69 31.28
CA GLY A 247 11.42 -17.39 31.60
C GLY A 247 11.18 -18.81 32.07
#